data_AF-T1EN35-F1
#
_entry.id   AF-T1EN35-F1
#
_cell.length_a   1.000
_cell.length_b   1.000
_cell.length_c   1.000
_cell.angle_alpha   90.00
_cell.angle_beta   90.00
_cell.angle_gamma   90.00
#
_symmetry.space_group_name_H-M   'P 1'
#
loop_
_entity.id
_entity.type
_entity.pdbx_description
1 polymer ?
#
loop_
_entity_poly.entity_id
_entity_poly.type
_entity_poly.pdbx_seq_one_letter_code
_entity_poly.pdbx_strand_id
1 'polypeptide(L)'
;MTNENCCKCDSVVEDGICCPSCQSFVHPKCAGFTKDSLSLYKKMKNLRWYCDNCLSYVDDVKGISKLINDKHVALDMELKKISESGDILRNDIEQLRIAVDNSKGKLDQVASVDSLKSEINAKWSEVLVMNKLFKIKLLDDKLKSIRISHDMTREQRTDYRKLVDEAKSKEADDGEDFLYRVRGPVGRWKIVRFLKKGK
;
A
#
# COMPACT_ATOMS: atom_id res chain seq x y z
N MET A 1 -51.59 36.06 49.02
CA MET A 1 -50.70 36.55 47.95
C MET A 1 -50.79 38.06 48.01
N THR A 2 -49.74 38.73 48.49
CA THR A 2 -49.65 40.19 48.42
C THR A 2 -49.39 40.53 46.96
N ASN A 3 -50.40 41.11 46.30
CA ASN A 3 -50.27 41.58 44.93
C ASN A 3 -49.36 42.82 44.94
N GLU A 4 -48.09 42.63 44.63
CA GLU A 4 -47.13 43.73 44.53
C GLU A 4 -47.16 44.33 43.13
N ASN A 5 -47.04 45.65 43.05
CA ASN A 5 -47.08 46.38 41.78
C ASN A 5 -45.70 46.39 41.12
N CYS A 6 -45.70 46.32 39.79
CA CYS A 6 -44.49 46.37 38.98
C CYS A 6 -43.84 47.74 39.06
N CYS A 7 -42.55 47.79 39.41
CA CYS A 7 -41.78 49.03 39.54
C CYS A 7 -41.55 49.79 38.22
N LYS A 8 -42.11 49.33 37.10
CA LYS A 8 -42.01 49.97 35.77
C LYS A 8 -43.34 50.35 35.14
N CYS A 9 -44.43 49.65 35.45
CA CYS A 9 -45.73 49.86 34.82
C CYS A 9 -46.90 49.92 35.81
N ASP A 10 -46.61 49.86 37.11
CA ASP A 10 -47.54 49.96 38.25
C ASP A 10 -48.70 48.93 38.27
N SER A 11 -48.74 48.01 37.31
CA SER A 11 -49.67 46.88 37.25
C SER A 11 -49.23 45.77 38.22
N VAL A 12 -50.20 45.01 38.73
CA VAL A 12 -49.98 43.86 39.62
C VAL A 12 -49.06 42.81 38.97
N VAL A 13 -48.14 42.24 39.76
CA VAL A 13 -47.19 41.21 39.35
C VAL A 13 -47.54 39.86 39.98
N GLU A 14 -47.88 38.87 39.16
CA GLU A 14 -48.17 37.49 39.62
C GLU A 14 -46.93 36.58 39.65
N ASP A 15 -46.06 36.63 38.61
CA ASP A 15 -44.76 35.94 38.54
C ASP A 15 -43.65 36.96 38.21
N GLY A 16 -43.12 37.58 39.26
CA GLY A 16 -42.20 38.70 39.20
C GLY A 16 -40.75 38.36 39.50
N ILE A 17 -39.85 39.21 39.02
CA ILE A 17 -38.45 39.18 39.44
C ILE A 17 -38.28 40.25 40.53
N CYS A 18 -37.69 39.87 41.67
CA CYS A 18 -37.46 40.76 42.80
C CYS A 18 -36.03 41.33 42.76
N CYS A 19 -35.90 42.64 42.97
CA CYS A 19 -34.62 43.32 43.19
C CYS A 19 -34.13 43.03 44.63
N PRO A 20 -32.98 42.38 44.85
CA PRO A 20 -32.51 42.06 46.20
C PRO A 20 -32.17 43.29 47.05
N SER A 21 -31.88 44.44 46.43
CA SER A 21 -31.44 45.65 47.12
C SER A 21 -32.61 46.42 47.75
N CYS A 22 -33.66 46.72 46.97
CA CYS A 22 -34.81 47.51 47.43
C CYS A 22 -36.12 46.69 47.54
N GLN A 23 -36.07 45.39 47.27
CA GLN A 23 -37.21 44.47 47.30
C GLN A 23 -38.33 44.78 46.29
N SER A 24 -38.13 45.71 45.34
CA SER A 24 -39.12 46.00 44.30
C SER A 24 -39.30 44.84 43.31
N PHE A 25 -40.52 44.64 42.83
CA PHE A 25 -40.84 43.61 41.84
C PHE A 25 -41.03 44.19 40.43
N VAL A 26 -40.68 43.39 39.42
CA VAL A 26 -40.85 43.74 38.00
C VAL A 26 -41.39 42.55 37.21
N HIS A 27 -42.22 42.81 36.21
CA HIS A 27 -42.54 41.75 35.23
C HIS A 27 -41.29 41.41 34.42
N PRO A 28 -41.01 40.12 34.12
CA PRO A 28 -39.88 39.72 33.29
C PRO A 28 -39.80 40.48 31.95
N LYS A 29 -40.94 40.72 31.30
CA LYS A 29 -41.03 41.49 30.07
C LYS A 29 -40.65 42.96 30.27
N CYS A 30 -41.10 43.59 31.36
CA CYS A 30 -40.74 44.97 31.71
C CYS A 30 -39.25 45.10 32.06
N ALA A 31 -38.64 44.04 32.58
CA ALA A 31 -37.20 43.94 32.80
C ALA A 31 -36.38 43.62 31.53
N GLY A 32 -37.03 43.45 30.37
CA GLY A 32 -36.36 43.20 29.09
C GLY A 32 -36.00 41.74 28.83
N PHE A 33 -36.47 40.79 29.64
CA PHE A 33 -36.24 39.37 29.39
C PHE A 33 -37.12 38.86 28.24
N THR A 34 -36.49 38.19 27.28
CA THR A 34 -37.15 37.27 26.35
C THR A 34 -37.51 35.96 27.07
N LYS A 35 -38.37 35.13 26.47
CA LYS A 35 -38.72 33.82 27.05
C LYS A 35 -37.47 32.95 27.29
N ASP A 36 -36.54 32.94 26.33
CA ASP A 36 -35.33 32.13 26.40
C ASP A 36 -34.36 32.64 27.46
N SER A 37 -34.10 33.95 27.50
CA SER A 37 -33.22 34.55 28.51
C SER A 37 -33.78 34.41 29.93
N LEU A 38 -35.11 34.48 30.10
CA LEU A 38 -35.74 34.21 31.39
C LEU A 38 -35.56 32.75 31.83
N SER A 39 -35.66 31.79 30.91
CA SER A 39 -35.46 30.38 31.22
C SER A 39 -34.03 30.09 31.69
N LEU A 40 -33.04 30.78 31.12
CA LEU A 40 -31.64 30.70 31.52
C LEU A 40 -31.40 31.40 32.86
N TYR A 41 -31.98 32.58 33.05
CA TYR A 41 -31.91 33.31 34.30
C TYR A 41 -32.45 32.47 35.47
N LYS A 42 -33.62 31.83 35.30
CA LYS A 42 -34.20 30.92 36.32
C LYS A 42 -33.31 29.70 36.63
N LYS A 43 -32.45 29.25 35.71
CA LYS A 43 -31.47 28.16 35.92
C LYS A 43 -30.22 28.62 36.68
N MET A 44 -29.81 29.87 36.51
CA MET A 44 -28.59 30.41 37.11
C MET A 44 -28.84 30.91 38.53
N LYS A 45 -28.53 30.08 39.54
CA LYS A 45 -28.74 30.40 40.97
C LYS A 45 -27.94 31.61 41.47
N ASN A 46 -26.85 31.95 40.79
CA ASN A 46 -25.91 32.99 41.23
C ASN A 46 -26.13 34.34 40.52
N LEU A 47 -27.09 34.41 39.60
CA LEU A 47 -27.38 35.64 38.86
C LEU A 47 -28.53 36.38 39.56
N ARG A 48 -28.36 37.67 39.82
CA ARG A 48 -29.36 38.53 40.47
C ARG A 48 -29.70 39.70 39.55
N TRP A 49 -30.99 39.99 39.42
CA TRP A 49 -31.48 41.19 38.75
C TRP A 49 -31.61 42.34 39.74
N TYR A 50 -31.16 43.54 39.36
CA TYR A 50 -31.32 44.77 40.14
C TYR A 50 -32.14 45.77 39.32
N CYS A 51 -33.02 46.53 39.97
CA CYS A 51 -33.80 47.56 39.28
C CYS A 51 -32.95 48.74 38.85
N ASP A 52 -33.39 49.45 37.80
CA ASP A 52 -32.64 50.57 37.21
C ASP A 52 -32.29 51.64 38.26
N ASN A 53 -33.16 51.87 39.24
CA ASN A 53 -32.89 52.81 40.32
C ASN A 53 -31.82 52.31 41.31
N CYS A 54 -31.74 51.01 41.59
CA CYS A 54 -30.65 50.48 42.42
C CYS A 54 -29.34 50.43 41.63
N LEU A 55 -29.42 50.17 40.33
CA LEU A 55 -28.26 50.09 39.45
C LEU A 55 -27.66 51.47 39.15
N SER A 56 -28.46 52.55 39.19
CA SER A 56 -27.98 53.92 38.98
C SER A 56 -26.99 54.39 40.07
N TYR A 57 -27.02 53.76 41.25
CA TYR A 57 -26.04 53.98 42.33
C TYR A 57 -24.76 53.14 42.17
N VAL A 58 -24.70 52.27 41.16
CA VAL A 58 -23.51 51.46 40.87
C VAL A 58 -22.68 52.19 39.81
N ASP A 59 -21.56 52.76 40.23
CA ASP A 59 -20.60 53.35 39.30
C ASP A 59 -19.97 52.25 38.41
N ASP A 60 -19.79 52.60 37.13
CA ASP A 60 -18.92 51.90 36.18
C ASP A 60 -19.44 50.67 35.40
N VAL A 61 -20.76 50.42 35.37
CA VAL A 61 -21.35 49.42 34.45
C VAL A 61 -21.02 49.74 32.97
N LYS A 62 -20.91 51.03 32.63
CA LYS A 62 -20.47 51.50 31.30
C LYS A 62 -19.01 51.10 31.01
N GLY A 63 -18.11 51.19 31.99
CA GLY A 63 -16.72 50.76 31.83
C GLY A 63 -16.59 49.26 31.61
N ILE A 64 -17.36 48.46 32.35
CA ILE A 64 -17.44 47.01 32.15
C ILE A 64 -17.96 46.68 30.74
N SER A 65 -19.02 47.33 30.29
CA SER A 65 -19.57 47.12 28.95
C SER A 65 -18.54 47.46 27.85
N LYS A 66 -17.82 48.57 27.99
CA LYS A 66 -16.74 48.93 27.06
C LYS A 66 -15.63 47.89 27.04
N LEU A 67 -15.15 47.44 28.20
CA LEU A 67 -14.10 46.42 28.31
C LEU A 67 -14.52 45.09 27.68
N ILE A 68 -15.76 44.65 27.90
CA ILE A 68 -16.30 43.43 27.27
C ILE A 68 -16.33 43.59 25.76
N ASN A 69 -16.78 44.73 25.25
CA ASN A 69 -16.88 44.99 23.82
C ASN A 69 -15.49 45.04 23.16
N ASP A 70 -14.52 45.71 23.77
CA ASP A 70 -13.14 45.77 23.26
C ASP A 70 -12.50 44.37 23.20
N LYS A 71 -12.73 43.53 24.23
CA LYS A 71 -12.30 42.13 24.22
C LYS A 71 -13.02 41.28 23.17
N HIS A 72 -14.31 41.51 22.96
CA HIS A 72 -15.07 40.80 21.92
C HIS A 72 -14.51 41.11 20.53
N VAL A 73 -14.24 42.38 20.24
CA VAL A 73 -13.62 42.81 18.97
C VAL A 73 -12.23 42.17 18.79
N ALA A 74 -11.42 42.13 19.85
CA ALA A 74 -10.10 41.48 19.78
C ALA A 74 -10.21 39.98 19.48
N LEU A 75 -11.13 39.27 20.15
CA LEU A 75 -11.39 37.85 19.89
C LEU A 75 -11.89 37.60 18.47
N ASP A 76 -12.79 38.44 17.94
CA ASP A 76 -13.27 38.33 16.56
C ASP A 76 -12.13 38.49 15.55
N MET A 77 -11.18 39.39 15.81
CA MET A 77 -9.99 39.55 14.97
C MET A 77 -9.09 38.31 14.99
N GLU A 78 -8.89 37.68 16.15
CA GLU A 78 -8.12 36.43 16.25
C GLU A 78 -8.83 35.26 15.56
N LEU A 79 -10.15 35.13 15.73
CA LEU A 79 -10.96 34.13 15.02
C LEU A 79 -10.85 34.28 13.51
N LYS A 80 -10.84 35.52 13.00
CA LYS A 80 -10.65 35.78 11.57
C LYS A 80 -9.29 35.29 11.08
N LYS A 81 -8.21 35.56 11.81
CA LYS A 81 -6.85 35.07 11.46
C LYS A 81 -6.78 33.54 11.44
N ILE A 82 -7.43 32.88 12.41
CA ILE A 82 -7.51 31.41 12.45
C ILE A 82 -8.27 30.88 11.23
N SER A 83 -9.38 31.51 10.86
CA SER A 83 -10.16 31.13 9.68
C SER A 83 -9.34 31.25 8.39
N GLU A 84 -8.65 32.38 8.20
CA GLU A 84 -7.79 32.61 7.03
C GLU A 84 -6.64 31.59 6.96
N SER A 85 -6.01 31.32 8.10
CA SER A 85 -4.98 30.27 8.20
C SER A 85 -5.53 28.88 7.89
N GLY A 86 -6.77 28.59 8.32
CA GLY A 86 -7.47 27.33 8.04
C GLY A 86 -7.76 27.13 6.55
N ASP A 87 -8.09 28.19 5.82
CA ASP A 87 -8.30 28.12 4.36
C ASP A 87 -6.97 27.90 3.61
N ILE A 88 -5.88 28.53 4.05
CA ILE A 88 -4.53 28.28 3.49
C ILE A 88 -4.14 26.82 3.70
N LEU A 89 -4.26 26.30 4.93
CA LEU A 89 -3.93 24.90 5.23
C LEU A 89 -4.76 23.92 4.40
N ARG A 90 -6.05 24.21 4.20
CA ARG A 90 -6.92 23.37 3.36
C ARG A 90 -6.41 23.32 1.91
N ASN A 91 -5.99 24.46 1.36
CA ASN A 91 -5.42 24.52 0.02
C ASN A 91 -4.09 23.75 -0.07
N ASP A 92 -3.20 23.93 0.89
CA ASP A 92 -1.90 23.23 0.92
C ASP A 92 -2.07 21.70 1.00
N ILE A 93 -3.03 21.23 1.80
CA ILE A 93 -3.36 19.80 1.89
C ILE A 93 -3.85 19.25 0.53
N GLU A 94 -4.67 20.01 -0.19
CA GLU A 94 -5.16 19.57 -1.51
C GLU A 94 -4.03 19.51 -2.54
N GLN A 95 -3.11 20.49 -2.54
CA GLN A 95 -1.93 20.46 -3.42
C GLN A 95 -1.02 19.25 -3.12
N LEU A 96 -0.79 18.95 -1.83
CA LEU A 96 -0.03 17.78 -1.42
C LEU A 96 -0.70 16.47 -1.86
N ARG A 97 -2.02 16.38 -1.74
CA ARG A 97 -2.78 15.21 -2.20
C ARG A 97 -2.59 14.97 -3.70
N ILE A 98 -2.74 16.01 -4.52
CA ILE A 98 -2.51 15.93 -5.97
C ILE A 98 -1.08 15.47 -6.27
N ALA A 99 -0.08 16.02 -5.57
CA ALA A 99 1.33 15.64 -5.75
C ALA A 99 1.59 14.16 -5.39
N VAL A 100 0.96 13.66 -4.33
CA VAL A 100 1.05 12.25 -3.90
C VAL A 100 0.41 11.33 -4.94
N ASP A 101 -0.80 11.65 -5.42
CA ASP A 101 -1.50 10.83 -6.42
C ASP A 101 -0.69 10.75 -7.73
N ASN A 102 -0.11 11.87 -8.17
CA ASN A 102 0.80 11.90 -9.31
C ASN A 102 2.05 11.05 -9.10
N SER A 103 2.63 11.09 -7.89
CA SER A 103 3.82 10.32 -7.55
C SER A 103 3.55 8.82 -7.50
N LYS A 104 2.37 8.42 -7.00
CA LYS A 104 1.92 7.02 -7.01
C LYS A 104 1.82 6.48 -8.45
N GLY A 105 1.22 7.24 -9.36
CA GLY A 105 1.14 6.83 -10.78
C GLY A 105 2.51 6.63 -11.44
N LYS A 106 3.52 7.44 -11.07
CA LYS A 106 4.91 7.23 -11.54
C LYS A 106 5.55 5.99 -10.93
N LEU A 107 5.30 5.70 -9.65
CA LEU A 107 5.81 4.52 -8.98
C LEU A 107 5.28 3.23 -9.61
N ASP A 108 3.99 3.20 -9.96
CA ASP A 108 3.37 2.05 -10.63
C ASP A 108 4.02 1.76 -12.00
N GLN A 109 4.42 2.81 -12.74
CA GLN A 109 5.17 2.66 -13.99
C GLN A 109 6.56 2.07 -13.78
N VAL A 110 7.27 2.47 -12.71
CA VAL A 110 8.59 1.91 -12.38
C VAL A 110 8.49 0.42 -12.05
N ALA A 111 7.48 0.01 -11.27
CA ALA A 111 7.25 -1.39 -10.96
C ALA A 111 7.03 -2.24 -12.23
N SER A 112 6.36 -1.68 -13.24
CA SER A 112 6.20 -2.35 -14.55
C SER A 112 7.53 -2.55 -15.29
N VAL A 113 8.46 -1.60 -15.21
CA VAL A 113 9.79 -1.71 -15.84
C VAL A 113 10.62 -2.81 -15.20
N ASP A 114 10.59 -2.94 -13.88
CA ASP A 114 11.30 -4.03 -13.18
C ASP A 114 10.76 -5.41 -13.58
N SER A 115 9.44 -5.52 -13.73
CA SER A 115 8.82 -6.75 -14.25
C SER A 115 9.30 -7.06 -15.68
N LEU A 116 9.26 -6.08 -16.59
CA LEU A 116 9.75 -6.26 -17.97
C LEU A 116 11.23 -6.64 -18.01
N LYS A 117 12.06 -6.03 -17.15
CA LYS A 117 13.48 -6.34 -17.03
C LYS A 117 13.71 -7.81 -16.64
N SER A 118 12.90 -8.32 -15.71
CA SER A 118 12.98 -9.73 -15.30
C SER A 118 12.60 -10.68 -16.45
N GLU A 119 11.56 -10.37 -17.21
CA GLU A 119 11.11 -11.16 -18.36
C GLU A 119 12.12 -11.15 -19.50
N ILE A 120 12.72 -9.99 -19.79
CA ILE A 120 13.80 -9.84 -20.76
C ILE A 120 14.99 -10.73 -20.36
N ASN A 121 15.43 -10.68 -19.10
CA ASN A 121 16.55 -11.50 -18.63
C ASN A 121 16.30 -13.01 -18.78
N ALA A 122 15.07 -13.46 -18.50
CA ALA A 122 14.68 -14.85 -18.73
C ALA A 122 14.77 -15.23 -20.22
N LYS A 123 14.24 -14.38 -21.11
CA LYS A 123 14.29 -14.58 -22.57
C LYS A 123 15.72 -14.59 -23.12
N TRP A 124 16.58 -13.69 -22.65
CA TRP A 124 18.01 -13.70 -23.04
C TRP A 124 18.70 -15.01 -22.66
N SER A 125 18.36 -15.57 -21.49
CA SER A 125 18.90 -16.85 -21.04
C SER A 125 18.47 -18.00 -21.95
N GLU A 126 17.20 -18.05 -22.37
CA GLU A 126 16.70 -19.03 -23.36
C GLU A 126 17.46 -18.91 -24.69
N VAL A 127 17.63 -17.69 -25.21
CA VAL A 127 18.35 -17.43 -26.46
C VAL A 127 19.81 -17.86 -26.36
N LEU A 128 20.47 -17.59 -25.24
CA LEU A 128 21.85 -18.02 -24.98
C LEU A 128 21.98 -19.54 -25.00
N VAL A 129 21.06 -20.26 -24.36
CA VAL A 129 21.03 -21.73 -24.37
C VAL A 129 20.79 -22.26 -25.79
N MET A 130 19.81 -21.72 -26.51
CA MET A 130 19.53 -22.11 -27.90
C MET A 130 20.72 -21.88 -28.82
N ASN A 131 21.41 -20.75 -28.68
CA ASN A 131 22.61 -20.46 -29.46
C ASN A 131 23.75 -21.45 -29.17
N LYS A 132 23.94 -21.85 -27.91
CA LYS A 132 24.92 -22.88 -27.54
C LYS A 132 24.55 -24.24 -28.12
N LEU A 133 23.29 -24.64 -28.01
CA LEU A 133 22.78 -25.90 -28.58
C LEU A 133 22.93 -25.94 -30.10
N PHE A 134 22.63 -24.84 -30.78
CA PHE A 134 22.81 -24.71 -32.22
C PHE A 134 24.27 -24.89 -32.63
N LYS A 135 25.22 -24.27 -31.91
CA LYS A 135 26.66 -24.45 -32.15
C LYS A 135 27.09 -25.91 -31.96
N ILE A 136 26.59 -26.61 -30.95
CA ILE A 136 26.87 -28.05 -30.75
C ILE A 136 26.32 -28.86 -31.92
N LYS A 137 25.09 -28.56 -32.37
CA LYS A 137 24.46 -29.24 -33.50
C LYS A 137 25.23 -29.04 -34.81
N LEU A 138 25.80 -27.86 -35.04
CA LEU A 138 26.69 -27.62 -36.18
C LEU A 138 27.98 -28.44 -36.12
N LEU A 139 28.43 -28.84 -34.92
CA LEU A 139 29.59 -29.71 -34.74
C LEU A 139 29.23 -31.20 -34.86
N ASP A 140 27.97 -31.57 -34.99
CA ASP A 140 27.50 -32.97 -35.02
C ASP A 140 28.23 -33.80 -36.08
N ASP A 141 28.37 -33.29 -37.30
CA ASP A 141 29.06 -33.99 -38.38
C ASP A 141 30.56 -34.17 -38.12
N LYS A 142 31.20 -33.19 -37.45
CA LYS A 142 32.60 -33.32 -37.00
C LYS A 142 32.73 -34.32 -35.86
N LEU A 143 31.76 -34.34 -34.94
CA LEU A 143 31.69 -35.27 -33.81
C LEU A 143 31.41 -36.72 -34.24
N LYS A 144 30.69 -36.97 -35.34
CA LYS A 144 30.45 -38.33 -35.89
C LYS A 144 31.75 -39.09 -36.19
N SER A 145 32.82 -38.37 -36.53
CA SER A 145 34.13 -38.96 -36.81
C SER A 145 34.89 -39.37 -35.53
N ILE A 146 34.50 -38.83 -34.38
CA ILE A 146 35.13 -39.11 -33.09
C ILE A 146 34.47 -40.37 -32.51
N ARG A 147 35.24 -41.46 -32.45
CA ARG A 147 34.82 -42.72 -31.81
C ARG A 147 35.59 -42.92 -30.52
N ILE A 148 34.87 -43.15 -29.42
CA ILE A 148 35.48 -43.58 -28.16
C ILE A 148 35.64 -45.10 -28.26
N SER A 149 36.88 -45.57 -28.17
CA SER A 149 37.19 -47.00 -28.07
C SER A 149 37.72 -47.31 -26.67
N HIS A 150 37.65 -48.58 -26.25
CA HIS A 150 38.30 -48.99 -25.01
C HIS A 150 39.80 -48.72 -25.11
N ASP A 151 40.37 -48.25 -24.00
CA ASP A 151 41.81 -48.00 -23.90
C ASP A 151 42.55 -49.34 -23.91
N MET A 152 42.76 -49.86 -25.11
CA MET A 152 43.39 -51.15 -25.36
C MET A 152 44.87 -50.93 -25.64
N THR A 153 45.69 -51.70 -24.93
CA THR A 153 47.11 -51.81 -25.23
C THR A 153 47.34 -52.33 -26.65
N ARG A 154 48.55 -52.15 -27.18
CA ARG A 154 48.90 -52.60 -28.54
C ARG A 154 48.68 -54.10 -28.72
N GLU A 155 49.04 -54.91 -27.72
CA GLU A 155 48.86 -56.36 -27.70
C GLU A 155 47.38 -56.75 -27.73
N GLN A 156 46.56 -56.14 -26.88
CA GLN A 156 45.12 -56.37 -26.85
C GLN A 156 44.43 -56.01 -28.18
N ARG A 157 44.89 -54.95 -28.86
CA ARG A 157 44.40 -54.61 -30.22
C ARG A 157 44.74 -55.69 -31.24
N THR A 158 45.97 -56.22 -31.19
CA THR A 158 46.40 -57.30 -32.08
C THR A 158 45.61 -58.58 -31.84
N ASP A 159 45.38 -58.95 -30.59
CA ASP A 159 44.61 -60.17 -30.26
C ASP A 159 43.12 -60.02 -30.58
N TYR A 160 42.53 -58.85 -30.34
CA TYR A 160 41.17 -58.55 -30.80
C TYR A 160 41.06 -58.68 -32.33
N ARG A 161 42.06 -58.16 -33.06
CA ARG A 161 42.08 -58.21 -34.53
C ARG A 161 42.12 -59.65 -35.04
N LYS A 162 42.95 -60.51 -34.45
CA LYS A 162 43.00 -61.94 -34.77
C LYS A 162 41.62 -62.60 -34.61
N LEU A 163 40.93 -62.34 -33.50
CA LEU A 163 39.58 -62.88 -33.26
C LEU A 163 38.55 -62.34 -34.26
N VAL A 164 38.69 -61.08 -34.69
CA VAL A 164 37.82 -60.49 -35.72
C VAL A 164 38.06 -61.13 -37.08
N ASP A 165 39.32 -61.37 -37.44
CA ASP A 165 39.67 -62.00 -38.71
C ASP A 165 39.23 -63.47 -38.72
N GLU A 166 39.42 -64.21 -37.61
CA GLU A 166 38.90 -65.57 -37.44
C GLU A 166 37.36 -65.62 -37.53
N ALA A 167 36.65 -64.66 -36.94
CA ALA A 167 35.20 -64.57 -37.04
C ALA A 167 34.75 -64.33 -38.50
N LYS A 168 35.48 -63.52 -39.28
CA LYS A 168 35.18 -63.29 -40.69
C LYS A 168 35.44 -64.52 -41.56
N SER A 169 36.52 -65.26 -41.31
CA SER A 169 36.78 -66.53 -41.99
C SER A 169 35.65 -67.51 -41.73
N LYS A 170 35.23 -67.69 -40.46
CA LYS A 170 34.08 -68.53 -40.10
C LYS A 170 32.78 -68.09 -40.78
N GLU A 171 32.56 -66.78 -40.93
CA GLU A 171 31.39 -66.26 -41.64
C GLU A 171 31.44 -66.50 -43.16
N ALA A 172 32.62 -66.49 -43.77
CA ALA A 172 32.80 -66.82 -45.18
C ALA A 172 32.63 -68.32 -45.44
N ASP A 173 33.08 -69.17 -44.51
CA ASP A 173 33.05 -70.63 -44.63
C ASP A 173 31.64 -71.22 -44.38
N ASP A 174 30.86 -70.65 -43.45
CA ASP A 174 29.54 -71.17 -43.05
C ASP A 174 28.34 -70.72 -43.93
N GLY A 175 28.58 -69.89 -44.96
CA GLY A 175 27.54 -69.41 -45.87
C GLY A 175 26.61 -68.30 -45.34
N GLU A 176 25.65 -67.86 -46.15
CA GLU A 176 24.92 -66.60 -45.96
C GLU A 176 23.94 -66.53 -44.76
N ASP A 177 23.74 -67.59 -43.97
CA ASP A 177 22.70 -67.64 -42.94
C ASP A 177 23.15 -67.19 -41.54
N PHE A 178 24.46 -67.17 -41.27
CA PHE A 178 24.99 -66.86 -39.94
C PHE A 178 25.97 -65.68 -39.95
N LEU A 179 26.03 -65.00 -38.82
CA LEU A 179 26.90 -63.87 -38.54
C LEU A 179 27.82 -64.19 -37.37
N TYR A 180 29.12 -63.97 -37.53
CA TYR A 180 30.09 -64.18 -36.46
C TYR A 180 30.63 -62.84 -35.97
N ARG A 181 30.56 -62.58 -34.66
CA ARG A 181 31.03 -61.32 -34.07
C ARG A 181 31.80 -61.57 -32.77
N VAL A 182 32.87 -60.81 -32.58
CA VAL A 182 33.66 -60.83 -31.34
C VAL A 182 32.93 -59.99 -30.27
N ARG A 183 32.66 -60.58 -29.10
CA ARG A 183 31.95 -59.94 -27.98
C ARG A 183 32.67 -60.21 -26.66
N GLY A 184 32.41 -59.38 -25.65
CA GLY A 184 32.97 -59.50 -24.30
C GLY A 184 33.88 -58.33 -23.90
N PRO A 185 34.26 -58.24 -22.61
CA PRO A 185 35.21 -57.23 -22.14
C PRO A 185 36.64 -57.55 -22.60
N VAL A 186 37.53 -56.56 -22.54
CA VAL A 186 38.94 -56.68 -22.95
C VAL A 186 39.60 -57.88 -22.27
N GLY A 187 40.25 -58.74 -23.06
CA GLY A 187 40.91 -59.96 -22.57
C GLY A 187 40.00 -61.16 -22.30
N ARG A 188 38.68 -61.02 -22.43
CA ARG A 188 37.70 -62.13 -22.33
C ARG A 188 36.78 -62.18 -23.54
N TRP A 189 37.32 -61.85 -24.70
CA TRP A 189 36.58 -61.86 -25.95
C TRP A 189 36.30 -63.27 -26.43
N LYS A 190 35.11 -63.45 -27.02
CA LYS A 190 34.67 -64.69 -27.63
C LYS A 190 33.99 -64.41 -28.95
N ILE A 191 34.17 -65.32 -29.91
CA ILE A 191 33.43 -65.30 -31.16
C ILE A 191 32.05 -65.89 -30.88
N VAL A 192 31.01 -65.10 -31.14
CA VAL A 192 29.61 -65.50 -30.95
C VAL A 192 28.94 -65.58 -32.31
N ARG A 193 28.20 -66.68 -32.53
CA ARG A 193 27.39 -66.94 -33.73
C ARG A 193 25.98 -66.38 -33.53
N PHE A 194 25.49 -65.66 -34.52
CA PHE A 194 24.12 -65.17 -34.59
C PHE A 194 23.49 -65.67 -35.88
N LEU A 195 22.18 -65.93 -35.88
CA LEU A 195 21.42 -66.01 -37.13
C LEU A 195 21.40 -64.62 -37.77
N LYS A 196 21.71 -64.51 -39.06
CA LYS A 196 21.39 -63.30 -39.81
C LYS A 196 19.86 -63.20 -39.81
N LYS A 197 19.31 -62.18 -39.14
CA LYS A 197 17.87 -61.91 -39.24
C LYS A 197 17.57 -61.72 -40.73
N GLY A 198 16.71 -62.58 -41.27
CA GLY A 198 16.10 -62.38 -42.59
C GLY A 198 15.50 -60.98 -42.66
N LYS A 199 15.59 -60.38 -43.86
CA LYS A 199 14.90 -59.13 -44.18
C LYS A 199 13.42 -59.20 -43.80
#